data_AF-A0A7S2DB11-F1
#
_entry.id   AF-A0A7S2DB11-F1
#
_cell.length_a   1.000
_cell.length_b   1.000
_cell.length_c   1.000
_cell.angle_alpha   90.00
_cell.angle_beta   90.00
_cell.angle_gamma   90.00
#
_symmetry.space_group_name_H-M   'P 1'
#
loop_
_entity.id
_entity.type
_entity.pdbx_description
1 polymer ?
#
loop_
_entity_poly.entity_id
_entity_poly.type
_entity_poly.pdbx_seq_one_letter_code
_entity_poly.pdbx_strand_id
1 'polypeptide(L)'
;DTVYEVTLPTNVRDLISNFRVVVNLGLSELSTPLTCIGLGGYLAKLVFYIVAPLAACLLIVIVAAIYLRSQGRCTRAEMLENALPSVLFVIFLAYPAVTNIAFEAFVSYDFQSEGEWLKVDVSISTSSPEYAQVLAVAWFAIVLYPLGLSALASLLLFSARQAIQNRSPTPLSRAISFLHRDFEPEYYWWEVVEMLRRFLLVGLFVIIEPGTVRQLTLACMFCIVYLAIQIQTSP
;
A
#
# COMPACT_ATOMS: atom_id res chain seq x y z
N ASP A 1 -23.44 3.21 -13.64
CA ASP A 1 -22.54 4.15 -12.95
C ASP A 1 -22.09 5.26 -13.89
N THR A 2 -22.79 6.39 -13.77
CA THR A 2 -22.44 7.67 -14.37
C THR A 2 -21.29 8.26 -13.57
N VAL A 3 -20.14 8.42 -14.20
CA VAL A 3 -19.05 9.23 -13.67
C VAL A 3 -19.12 10.55 -14.45
N TYR A 4 -19.44 11.65 -13.76
CA TYR A 4 -19.68 12.98 -14.34
C TYR A 4 -20.83 13.06 -15.36
N GLU A 5 -21.98 12.43 -15.10
CA GLU A 5 -23.19 12.52 -15.95
C GLU A 5 -23.05 12.11 -17.43
N VAL A 6 -21.89 11.59 -17.85
CA VAL A 6 -21.67 11.09 -19.21
C VAL A 6 -21.85 9.57 -19.22
N THR A 7 -22.75 9.08 -20.07
CA THR A 7 -22.93 7.65 -20.33
C THR A 7 -21.77 7.13 -21.17
N LEU A 8 -20.79 6.48 -20.51
CA LEU A 8 -19.68 5.85 -21.22
C LEU A 8 -20.16 4.69 -22.11
N PRO A 9 -19.64 4.57 -23.36
CA PRO A 9 -19.88 3.42 -24.23
C PRO A 9 -19.48 2.11 -23.54
N THR A 10 -20.23 1.03 -23.80
CA THR A 10 -20.05 -0.30 -23.17
C THR A 10 -18.61 -0.81 -23.25
N ASN A 11 -17.95 -0.64 -24.39
CA ASN A 11 -16.57 -1.08 -24.60
C ASN A 11 -15.55 -0.37 -23.68
N VAL A 12 -15.80 0.91 -23.39
CA VAL A 12 -14.93 1.71 -22.50
C VAL A 12 -15.21 1.33 -21.04
N ARG A 13 -16.46 1.01 -20.71
CA ARG A 13 -16.86 0.51 -19.38
C ARG A 13 -16.18 -0.81 -19.05
N ASP A 14 -16.22 -1.76 -19.98
CA ASP A 14 -15.62 -3.09 -19.78
C ASP A 14 -14.09 -3.03 -19.72
N LEU A 15 -13.48 -2.12 -20.48
CA LEU A 15 -12.05 -1.87 -20.38
C LEU A 15 -11.69 -1.25 -19.02
N ILE A 16 -12.43 -0.24 -18.56
CA ILE A 16 -12.19 0.42 -17.26
C ILE A 16 -12.42 -0.56 -16.11
N SER A 17 -13.48 -1.38 -16.15
CA SER A 17 -13.75 -2.36 -15.08
C SER A 17 -12.63 -3.39 -14.99
N ASN A 18 -12.19 -3.95 -16.13
CA ASN A 18 -11.06 -4.88 -16.17
C ASN A 18 -9.76 -4.24 -15.67
N PHE A 19 -9.46 -3.00 -16.09
CA PHE A 19 -8.31 -2.26 -15.57
C PHE A 19 -8.42 -2.01 -14.06
N ARG A 20 -9.61 -1.69 -13.55
CA ARG A 20 -9.82 -1.45 -12.12
C ARG A 20 -9.64 -2.72 -11.28
N VAL A 21 -10.12 -3.86 -11.78
CA VAL A 21 -9.94 -5.18 -11.16
C VAL A 21 -8.46 -5.57 -11.15
N VAL A 22 -7.73 -5.33 -12.24
CA VAL A 22 -6.29 -5.63 -12.32
C VAL A 22 -5.46 -4.70 -11.42
N VAL A 23 -5.77 -3.41 -11.39
CA VAL A 23 -5.02 -2.39 -10.62
C VAL A 23 -5.30 -2.48 -9.11
N ASN A 24 -6.53 -2.80 -8.70
CA ASN A 24 -6.90 -3.00 -7.30
C ASN A 24 -6.91 -4.48 -6.87
N LEU A 25 -6.42 -5.40 -7.71
CA LEU A 25 -6.37 -6.85 -7.46
C LEU A 25 -7.73 -7.47 -7.05
N GLY A 26 -8.85 -6.86 -7.43
CA GLY A 26 -10.20 -7.25 -6.99
C GLY A 26 -10.45 -7.09 -5.48
N LEU A 27 -9.50 -6.54 -4.70
CA LEU A 27 -9.64 -6.39 -3.25
C LEU A 27 -10.78 -5.42 -2.89
N SER A 28 -11.02 -4.41 -3.74
CA SER A 28 -12.16 -3.48 -3.61
C SER A 28 -13.52 -4.14 -3.73
N GLU A 29 -13.62 -5.32 -4.33
CA GLU A 29 -14.87 -6.06 -4.42
C GLU A 29 -15.15 -6.91 -3.16
N LEU A 30 -14.11 -7.27 -2.39
CA LEU A 30 -14.26 -7.96 -1.11
C LEU A 30 -14.98 -7.11 -0.03
N SER A 31 -15.07 -5.79 -0.19
CA SER A 31 -15.86 -4.95 0.74
C SER A 31 -17.38 -4.99 0.51
N THR A 32 -17.83 -5.45 -0.65
CA THR A 32 -19.27 -5.60 -0.93
C THR A 32 -19.98 -6.61 -0.01
N PRO A 33 -19.41 -7.81 0.31
CA PRO A 33 -20.05 -8.73 1.25
C PRO A 33 -20.03 -8.23 2.72
N LEU A 34 -19.05 -7.43 3.14
CA LEU A 34 -19.01 -6.85 4.50
C LEU A 34 -20.16 -5.87 4.75
N THR A 35 -20.52 -5.11 3.72
CA THR A 35 -21.65 -4.17 3.76
C THR A 35 -22.99 -4.91 3.91
N CYS A 36 -23.09 -6.12 3.35
CA CYS A 36 -24.28 -6.99 3.47
C CYS A 36 -24.46 -7.63 4.85
N ILE A 37 -23.42 -7.66 5.70
CA ILE A 37 -23.45 -8.24 7.05
C ILE A 37 -23.76 -7.17 8.12
N GLY A 38 -23.99 -5.92 7.71
CA GLY A 38 -24.31 -4.81 8.62
C GLY A 38 -23.09 -4.14 9.26
N LEU A 39 -21.87 -4.53 8.88
CA LEU A 39 -20.64 -3.73 9.08
C LEU A 39 -20.49 -2.73 7.93
N GLY A 40 -21.51 -1.89 7.75
CA GLY A 40 -21.51 -0.80 6.78
C GLY A 40 -20.70 0.39 7.28
N GLY A 41 -20.03 1.10 6.38
CA GLY A 41 -19.36 2.37 6.66
C GLY A 41 -17.86 2.37 6.33
N TYR A 42 -17.37 3.57 6.02
CA TYR A 42 -15.98 3.75 5.61
C TYR A 42 -14.95 3.33 6.66
N LEU A 43 -15.24 3.52 7.95
CA LEU A 43 -14.36 3.11 9.05
C LEU A 43 -14.15 1.59 9.08
N ALA A 44 -15.23 0.81 8.94
CA ALA A 44 -15.16 -0.65 8.92
C ALA A 44 -14.35 -1.15 7.72
N LYS A 45 -14.55 -0.52 6.54
CA LYS A 45 -13.71 -0.76 5.35
C LYS A 45 -12.24 -0.50 5.67
N LEU A 46 -11.89 0.67 6.19
CA LEU A 46 -10.50 1.02 6.50
C LEU A 46 -9.85 0.03 7.48
N VAL A 47 -10.55 -0.34 8.55
CA VAL A 47 -10.06 -1.33 9.54
C VAL A 47 -9.86 -2.71 8.91
N PHE A 48 -10.80 -3.16 8.07
CA PHE A 48 -10.69 -4.45 7.39
C PHE A 48 -9.41 -4.54 6.55
N TYR A 49 -9.11 -3.50 5.76
CA TYR A 49 -7.88 -3.47 4.94
C TYR A 49 -6.60 -3.40 5.76
N ILE A 50 -6.64 -2.81 6.95
CA ILE A 50 -5.50 -2.81 7.89
C ILE A 50 -5.32 -4.19 8.54
N VAL A 51 -6.40 -4.87 8.91
CA VAL A 51 -6.34 -6.13 9.68
C VAL A 51 -6.14 -7.35 8.79
N ALA A 52 -6.74 -7.39 7.60
CA ALA A 52 -6.66 -8.52 6.68
C ALA A 52 -5.22 -8.99 6.35
N PRO A 53 -4.28 -8.11 5.94
CA PRO A 53 -2.90 -8.52 5.68
C PRO A 53 -2.16 -8.93 6.96
N LEU A 54 -2.46 -8.32 8.12
CA LEU A 54 -1.86 -8.74 9.40
C LEU A 54 -2.32 -10.15 9.79
N ALA A 55 -3.61 -10.46 9.60
CA ALA A 55 -4.15 -11.79 9.81
C ALA A 55 -3.53 -12.81 8.85
N ALA A 56 -3.36 -12.45 7.57
CA ALA A 56 -2.67 -13.28 6.59
C ALA A 56 -1.21 -13.54 6.97
N CYS A 57 -0.48 -12.53 7.46
CA CYS A 57 0.89 -12.69 7.95
C CYS A 57 0.96 -13.62 9.17
N LEU A 58 0.03 -13.47 10.11
CA LEU A 58 -0.06 -14.34 11.29
C LEU A 58 -0.35 -15.79 10.88
N LEU A 59 -1.25 -16.00 9.93
CA LEU A 59 -1.52 -17.33 9.36
C LEU A 59 -0.27 -17.93 8.70
N ILE A 60 0.45 -17.16 7.88
CA ILE A 60 1.70 -17.60 7.24
C ILE A 60 2.74 -18.03 8.28
N VAL A 61 2.91 -17.23 9.35
CA VAL A 61 3.85 -17.57 10.43
C VAL A 61 3.42 -18.83 11.17
N ILE A 62 2.12 -19.00 11.46
CA ILE A 62 1.59 -20.21 12.11
C ILE A 62 1.80 -21.44 11.22
N VAL A 63 1.46 -21.36 9.94
CA VAL A 63 1.63 -22.46 8.98
C VAL A 63 3.11 -22.83 8.85
N ALA A 64 4.00 -21.84 8.73
CA ALA A 64 5.45 -22.06 8.71
C ALA A 64 5.95 -22.71 10.01
N ALA A 65 5.45 -22.28 11.17
CA ALA A 65 5.80 -22.87 12.47
C ALA A 65 5.34 -24.33 12.59
N ILE A 66 4.12 -24.65 12.16
CA ILE A 66 3.59 -26.02 12.16
C ILE A 66 4.39 -26.91 11.21
N TYR A 67 4.68 -26.43 10.00
CA TYR A 67 5.48 -27.15 9.00
C TYR A 67 6.91 -27.44 9.47
N LEU A 68 7.56 -26.46 10.09
CA LEU A 68 8.92 -26.62 10.63
C LEU A 68 8.93 -27.54 11.85
N ARG A 69 7.90 -27.46 12.70
CA ARG A 69 7.74 -28.35 13.86
C ARG A 69 7.50 -29.80 13.43
N SER A 70 6.73 -30.04 12.37
CA SER A 70 6.49 -31.40 11.86
C SER A 70 7.76 -32.03 11.26
N GLN A 71 8.71 -31.23 10.79
CA GLN A 71 10.02 -31.70 10.33
C GLN A 71 11.09 -31.78 11.43
N GLY A 72 10.78 -31.40 12.67
CA GLY A 72 11.75 -31.38 13.78
C GLY A 72 12.83 -30.29 13.67
N ARG A 73 12.65 -29.31 12.76
CA ARG A 73 13.60 -28.23 12.45
C ARG A 73 13.02 -26.90 12.91
N CYS A 74 13.07 -26.61 14.22
CA CYS A 74 12.43 -25.42 14.81
C CYS A 74 13.45 -24.36 15.22
N THR A 75 14.32 -23.96 14.29
CA THR A 75 15.30 -22.89 14.53
C THR A 75 14.75 -21.53 14.11
N ARG A 76 15.06 -20.45 14.85
CA ARG A 76 14.64 -19.07 14.48
C ARG A 76 15.09 -18.67 13.07
N ALA A 77 16.30 -19.08 12.67
CA ALA A 77 16.83 -18.79 11.34
C ALA A 77 15.99 -19.45 10.23
N GLU A 78 15.57 -20.71 10.43
CA GLU A 78 14.75 -21.45 9.47
C GLU A 78 13.33 -20.88 9.37
N MET A 79 12.75 -20.47 10.52
CA MET A 79 11.47 -19.75 10.55
C MET A 79 11.55 -18.44 9.78
N LEU A 80 12.59 -17.65 10.03
CA LEU A 80 12.79 -16.37 9.36
C LEU A 80 12.96 -16.57 7.85
N GLU A 81 13.79 -17.51 7.43
CA GLU A 81 14.07 -17.79 6.02
C GLU A 81 12.83 -18.25 5.24
N ASN A 82 11.93 -19.02 5.88
CA ASN A 82 10.73 -19.55 5.22
C ASN A 82 9.52 -18.60 5.29
N ALA A 83 9.33 -17.91 6.41
CA ALA A 83 8.15 -17.05 6.61
C ALA A 83 8.36 -15.61 6.11
N LEU A 84 9.56 -15.03 6.30
CA LEU A 84 9.80 -13.62 6.01
C LEU A 84 9.58 -13.23 4.53
N PRO A 85 10.02 -14.01 3.51
CA PRO A 85 9.75 -13.65 2.11
C PRO A 85 8.25 -13.55 1.82
N SER A 86 7.48 -14.53 2.31
CA SER A 86 6.03 -14.60 2.11
C SER A 86 5.30 -13.47 2.86
N VAL A 87 5.73 -13.17 4.08
CA VAL A 87 5.19 -12.05 4.88
C VAL A 87 5.47 -10.72 4.21
N LEU A 88 6.71 -10.48 3.77
CA LEU A 88 7.07 -9.26 3.05
C LEU A 88 6.24 -9.12 1.78
N PHE A 89 6.11 -10.19 0.98
CA PHE A 89 5.30 -10.18 -0.23
C PHE A 89 3.84 -9.78 0.04
N VAL A 90 3.20 -10.36 1.06
CA VAL A 90 1.81 -10.01 1.43
C VAL A 90 1.69 -8.54 1.86
N ILE A 91 2.61 -8.04 2.69
CA ILE A 91 2.54 -6.65 3.14
C ILE A 91 2.85 -5.67 2.00
N PHE A 92 3.78 -6.00 1.10
CA PHE A 92 4.05 -5.24 -0.13
C PHE A 92 2.85 -5.22 -1.07
N LEU A 93 2.10 -6.31 -1.16
CA LEU A 93 0.87 -6.36 -1.96
C LEU A 93 -0.26 -5.53 -1.33
N ALA A 94 -0.36 -5.54 0.00
CA ALA A 94 -1.35 -4.75 0.73
C ALA A 94 -1.02 -3.24 0.73
N TYR A 95 0.26 -2.90 0.66
CA TYR A 95 0.75 -1.52 0.68
C TYR A 95 -0.02 -0.55 -0.24
N PRO A 96 -0.15 -0.77 -1.57
CA PRO A 96 -0.90 0.15 -2.44
C PRO A 96 -2.37 0.27 -2.05
N ALA A 97 -3.03 -0.85 -1.74
CA ALA A 97 -4.45 -0.85 -1.40
C ALA A 97 -4.72 -0.06 -0.10
N VAL A 98 -3.96 -0.35 0.97
CA VAL A 98 -4.12 0.33 2.25
C VAL A 98 -3.75 1.80 2.15
N THR A 99 -2.68 2.13 1.41
CA THR A 99 -2.25 3.52 1.22
C THR A 99 -3.30 4.34 0.49
N ASN A 100 -3.86 3.82 -0.61
CA ASN A 100 -4.92 4.49 -1.36
C ASN A 100 -6.14 4.76 -0.48
N ILE A 101 -6.63 3.73 0.23
CA ILE A 101 -7.80 3.88 1.11
C ILE A 101 -7.48 4.82 2.27
N ALA A 102 -6.29 4.78 2.87
CA ALA A 102 -5.95 5.74 3.92
C ALA A 102 -6.00 7.19 3.41
N PHE A 103 -5.52 7.46 2.19
CA PHE A 103 -5.55 8.80 1.61
C PHE A 103 -6.94 9.27 1.17
N GLU A 104 -7.85 8.35 0.82
CA GLU A 104 -9.27 8.69 0.56
C GLU A 104 -9.94 9.38 1.76
N ALA A 105 -9.45 9.17 2.99
CA ALA A 105 -9.99 9.76 4.21
C ALA A 105 -9.79 11.29 4.29
N PHE A 106 -8.82 11.83 3.54
CA PHE A 106 -8.45 13.24 3.59
C PHE A 106 -9.13 14.08 2.50
N VAL A 107 -9.87 13.45 1.59
CA VAL A 107 -10.51 14.14 0.48
C VAL A 107 -11.95 14.49 0.86
N SER A 108 -12.20 15.78 1.09
CA SER A 108 -13.54 16.32 1.33
C SER A 108 -14.16 16.90 0.05
N TYR A 109 -15.49 17.03 0.08
CA TYR A 109 -16.29 17.71 -0.91
C TYR A 109 -17.09 18.81 -0.20
N ASP A 110 -17.00 20.04 -0.71
CA ASP A 110 -17.71 21.20 -0.18
C ASP A 110 -19.06 21.36 -0.90
N PHE A 111 -20.15 21.24 -0.15
CA PHE A 111 -21.45 21.70 -0.60
C PHE A 111 -21.61 23.11 -0.06
N GLN A 112 -21.33 24.09 -0.92
CA GLN A 112 -21.24 25.55 -0.71
C GLN A 112 -22.26 26.21 0.25
N SER A 113 -23.35 25.52 0.63
CA SER A 113 -24.40 26.00 1.53
C SER A 113 -24.65 25.14 2.78
N GLU A 114 -24.11 23.92 2.89
CA GLU A 114 -24.41 23.00 3.99
C GLU A 114 -23.15 22.50 4.75
N GLY A 115 -21.94 22.72 4.21
CA GLY A 115 -20.66 22.36 4.85
C GLY A 115 -19.77 21.43 4.01
N GLU A 116 -18.82 20.77 4.66
CA GLU A 116 -17.91 19.82 4.02
C GLU A 116 -18.19 18.37 4.47
N TRP A 117 -18.13 17.45 3.50
CA TRP A 117 -18.34 16.02 3.71
C TRP A 117 -17.21 15.19 3.14
N LEU A 118 -17.05 13.99 3.68
CA LEU A 118 -16.07 13.04 3.17
C LEU A 118 -16.49 12.56 1.77
N LYS A 119 -15.61 12.69 0.77
CA LYS A 119 -15.94 12.39 -0.63
C LYS A 119 -16.27 10.92 -0.87
N VAL A 120 -15.61 10.01 -0.15
CA VAL A 120 -15.80 8.56 -0.29
C VAL A 120 -17.04 8.04 0.45
N ASP A 121 -17.52 8.79 1.45
CA ASP A 121 -18.71 8.45 2.23
C ASP A 121 -19.41 9.73 2.69
N VAL A 122 -20.34 10.22 1.86
CA VAL A 122 -21.07 11.47 2.10
C VAL A 122 -22.02 11.42 3.29
N SER A 123 -22.16 10.26 3.96
CA SER A 123 -22.88 10.18 5.23
C SER A 123 -22.10 10.84 6.38
N ILE A 124 -20.78 10.99 6.23
CA ILE A 124 -19.89 11.51 7.28
C ILE A 124 -19.54 12.97 6.97
N SER A 125 -19.98 13.88 7.84
CA SER A 125 -19.59 15.29 7.76
C SER A 125 -18.21 15.51 8.40
N THR A 126 -17.40 16.42 7.86
CA THR A 126 -16.04 16.70 8.38
C THR A 126 -16.06 17.34 9.77
N SER A 127 -17.19 17.91 10.18
CA SER A 127 -17.40 18.49 11.52
C SER A 127 -17.83 17.45 12.57
N SER A 128 -18.15 16.22 12.16
CA SER A 128 -18.61 15.17 13.08
C SER A 128 -17.44 14.57 13.90
N PRO A 129 -17.71 14.07 15.12
CA PRO A 129 -16.71 13.31 15.89
C PRO A 129 -16.33 11.98 15.21
N GLU A 130 -17.20 11.45 14.35
CA GLU A 130 -16.95 10.23 13.57
C GLU A 130 -15.82 10.43 12.56
N TYR A 131 -15.77 11.60 11.91
CA TYR A 131 -14.68 11.96 11.01
C TYR A 131 -13.32 12.00 11.71
N ALA A 132 -13.27 12.45 12.97
CA ALA A 132 -12.02 12.43 13.75
C ALA A 132 -11.51 10.99 14.00
N GLN A 133 -12.42 10.02 14.19
CA GLN A 133 -12.04 8.60 14.31
C GLN A 133 -11.50 8.07 12.98
N VAL A 134 -12.16 8.39 11.87
CA VAL A 134 -11.71 8.02 10.52
C VAL A 134 -10.30 8.56 10.25
N LEU A 135 -10.04 9.83 10.55
CA LEU A 135 -8.73 10.45 10.40
C LEU A 135 -7.66 9.79 11.29
N ALA A 136 -7.99 9.47 12.54
CA ALA A 136 -7.05 8.81 13.45
C ALA A 136 -6.63 7.42 12.91
N VAL A 137 -7.60 6.63 12.43
CA VAL A 137 -7.32 5.32 11.82
C VAL A 137 -6.55 5.46 10.50
N ALA A 138 -6.86 6.48 9.68
CA ALA A 138 -6.16 6.74 8.43
C ALA A 138 -4.69 7.13 8.65
N TRP A 139 -4.41 8.01 9.61
CA TRP A 139 -3.05 8.33 10.01
C TRP A 139 -2.30 7.10 10.53
N PHE A 140 -2.95 6.29 11.36
CA PHE A 140 -2.38 5.04 11.82
C PHE A 140 -2.02 4.11 10.65
N ALA A 141 -2.90 3.98 9.65
CA ALA A 141 -2.63 3.21 8.44
C ALA A 141 -1.44 3.75 7.64
N ILE A 142 -1.32 5.07 7.48
CA ILE A 142 -0.20 5.72 6.78
C ILE A 142 1.13 5.46 7.49
N VAL A 143 1.15 5.57 8.81
CA VAL A 143 2.36 5.30 9.59
C VAL A 143 2.72 3.82 9.53
N LEU A 144 1.74 2.93 9.66
CA LEU A 144 1.97 1.50 9.72
C LEU A 144 2.44 0.92 8.39
N TYR A 145 1.83 1.33 7.27
CA TYR A 145 2.09 0.75 5.96
C TYR A 145 3.13 1.54 5.17
N PRO A 146 2.86 2.71 4.57
CA PRO A 146 3.86 3.42 3.78
C PRO A 146 5.16 3.72 4.52
N LEU A 147 5.07 4.29 5.73
CA LEU A 147 6.26 4.68 6.47
C LEU A 147 6.90 3.49 7.18
N GLY A 148 6.08 2.65 7.84
CA GLY A 148 6.53 1.48 8.57
C GLY A 148 7.18 0.43 7.68
N LEU A 149 6.58 0.11 6.54
CA LEU A 149 7.15 -0.85 5.58
C LEU A 149 8.43 -0.29 4.94
N SER A 150 8.47 1.00 4.56
CA SER A 150 9.68 1.61 3.99
C SER A 150 10.82 1.62 5.01
N ALA A 151 10.54 1.94 6.27
CA ALA A 151 11.51 1.90 7.35
C ALA A 151 11.98 0.46 7.65
N LEU A 152 11.06 -0.51 7.71
CA LEU A 152 11.39 -1.92 7.89
C LEU A 152 12.27 -2.44 6.77
N ALA A 153 11.91 -2.17 5.51
CA ALA A 153 12.69 -2.52 4.33
C ALA A 153 14.09 -1.91 4.40
N SER A 154 14.18 -0.61 4.72
CA SER A 154 15.46 0.10 4.90
C SER A 154 16.33 -0.53 5.98
N LEU A 155 15.76 -0.85 7.14
CA LEU A 155 16.49 -1.45 8.26
C LEU A 155 16.98 -2.86 7.92
N LEU A 156 16.14 -3.68 7.27
CA LEU A 156 16.51 -5.04 6.84
C LEU A 156 17.62 -5.01 5.79
N LEU A 157 17.49 -4.15 4.78
CA LEU A 157 18.50 -3.95 3.73
C LEU A 157 19.81 -3.39 4.29
N PHE A 158 19.74 -2.40 5.17
CA PHE A 158 20.94 -1.85 5.83
C PHE A 158 21.64 -2.89 6.70
N SER A 159 20.88 -3.72 7.43
CA SER A 159 21.44 -4.80 8.24
C SER A 159 22.10 -5.89 7.39
N ALA A 160 21.58 -6.15 6.20
CA ALA A 160 22.13 -7.13 5.26
C ALA A 160 23.15 -6.53 4.26
N ARG A 161 23.43 -5.22 4.31
CA ARG A 161 24.19 -4.50 3.27
C ARG A 161 25.54 -5.15 2.93
N GLN A 162 26.31 -5.53 3.95
CA GLN A 162 27.63 -6.13 3.75
C GLN A 162 27.53 -7.50 3.08
N ALA A 163 26.49 -8.28 3.42
CA ALA A 163 26.25 -9.59 2.83
C ALA A 163 25.81 -9.47 1.35
N ILE A 164 25.00 -8.45 1.04
CA ILE A 164 24.53 -8.16 -0.33
C ILE A 164 25.70 -7.70 -1.20
N GLN A 165 26.48 -6.71 -0.73
CA GLN A 165 27.60 -6.14 -1.48
C GLN A 165 28.73 -7.15 -1.72
N ASN A 166 29.08 -7.96 -0.72
CA ASN A 166 30.13 -8.97 -0.84
C ASN A 166 29.64 -10.26 -1.53
N ARG A 167 28.38 -10.31 -2.00
CA ARG A 167 27.72 -11.50 -2.58
C ARG A 167 27.86 -12.75 -1.70
N SER A 168 27.86 -12.56 -0.38
CA SER A 168 28.00 -13.61 0.63
C SER A 168 26.65 -13.85 1.32
N PRO A 169 25.80 -14.77 0.81
CA PRO A 169 24.41 -14.87 1.24
C PRO A 169 24.29 -15.37 2.68
N THR A 170 23.73 -14.53 3.56
CA THR A 170 23.29 -14.89 4.91
C THR A 170 21.82 -15.32 4.92
N PRO A 171 21.32 -16.02 5.95
CA PRO A 171 19.91 -16.39 6.05
C PRO A 171 18.97 -15.17 5.94
N LEU A 172 19.35 -14.04 6.53
CA LEU A 172 18.62 -12.77 6.42
C LEU A 172 18.63 -12.26 4.97
N SER A 173 19.81 -12.15 4.34
CA SER A 173 19.94 -11.67 2.95
C SER A 173 19.12 -12.50 1.96
N ARG A 174 19.04 -13.82 2.17
CA ARG A 174 18.22 -14.72 1.36
C ARG A 174 16.72 -14.52 1.61
N ALA A 175 16.34 -14.33 2.87
CA ALA A 175 14.96 -14.11 3.27
C ALA A 175 14.39 -12.79 2.72
N ILE A 176 15.22 -11.76 2.57
CA ILE A 176 14.84 -10.47 1.97
C ILE A 176 15.17 -10.37 0.48
N SER A 177 15.49 -11.49 -0.18
CA SER A 177 15.86 -11.51 -1.60
C SER A 177 14.81 -10.83 -2.48
N PHE A 178 13.53 -10.91 -2.13
CA PHE A 178 12.46 -10.19 -2.83
C PHE A 178 12.70 -8.67 -2.95
N LEU A 179 13.38 -8.03 -1.99
CA LEU A 179 13.58 -6.57 -1.98
C LEU A 179 14.78 -6.12 -2.82
N HIS A 180 15.79 -6.97 -3.01
CA HIS A 180 17.06 -6.54 -3.63
C HIS A 180 17.46 -7.37 -4.85
N ARG A 181 16.84 -8.54 -5.08
CA ARG A 181 17.26 -9.49 -6.13
C ARG A 181 17.23 -8.90 -7.53
N ASP A 182 16.29 -8.01 -7.80
CA ASP A 182 16.08 -7.43 -9.12
C ASP A 182 16.98 -6.21 -9.39
N PHE A 183 17.73 -5.76 -8.38
CA PHE A 183 18.61 -4.60 -8.45
C PHE A 183 20.09 -5.00 -8.35
N GLU A 184 20.98 -4.16 -8.87
CA GLU A 184 22.40 -4.35 -8.67
C GLU A 184 22.80 -4.17 -7.19
N PRO A 185 23.84 -4.88 -6.68
CA PRO A 185 24.24 -4.79 -5.28
C PRO A 185 24.61 -3.39 -4.79
N GLU A 186 24.98 -2.48 -5.71
CA GLU A 186 25.27 -1.07 -5.40
C GLU A 186 23.98 -0.25 -5.15
N TYR A 187 22.89 -0.64 -5.78
CA TYR A 187 21.56 -0.02 -5.71
C TYR A 187 20.56 -0.84 -4.89
N TYR A 188 21.02 -1.64 -3.93
CA TYR A 188 20.17 -2.49 -3.08
C TYR A 188 19.05 -1.75 -2.33
N TRP A 189 19.16 -0.43 -2.17
CA TRP A 189 18.21 0.46 -1.50
C TRP A 189 17.12 1.01 -2.45
N TRP A 190 17.17 0.69 -3.74
CA TRP A 190 16.29 1.26 -4.76
C TRP A 190 14.81 0.95 -4.52
N GLU A 191 14.49 -0.25 -4.02
CA GLU A 191 13.11 -0.62 -3.67
C GLU A 191 12.49 0.36 -2.66
N VAL A 192 13.27 0.83 -1.68
CA VAL A 192 12.80 1.84 -0.70
C VAL A 192 12.48 3.16 -1.40
N VAL A 193 13.26 3.55 -2.41
CA VAL A 193 13.01 4.76 -3.20
C VAL A 193 11.72 4.64 -3.98
N GLU A 194 11.47 3.49 -4.61
CA GLU A 194 10.24 3.21 -5.35
C GLU A 194 9.00 3.27 -4.43
N MET A 195 9.12 2.74 -3.22
CA MET A 195 8.06 2.83 -2.21
C MET A 195 7.80 4.29 -1.79
N LEU A 196 8.84 5.06 -1.47
CA LEU A 196 8.71 6.47 -1.11
C LEU A 196 8.13 7.31 -2.26
N ARG A 197 8.56 7.03 -3.50
CA ARG A 197 8.00 7.65 -4.69
C ARG A 197 6.51 7.39 -4.82
N ARG A 198 6.08 6.13 -4.68
CA ARG A 198 4.65 5.76 -4.72
C ARG A 198 3.88 6.49 -3.61
N PHE A 199 4.42 6.55 -2.41
CA PHE A 199 3.81 7.29 -1.30
C PHE A 199 3.64 8.79 -1.60
N LEU A 200 4.65 9.45 -2.16
CA LEU A 200 4.58 10.88 -2.53
C LEU A 200 3.52 11.13 -3.61
N LEU A 201 3.47 10.28 -4.64
CA LEU A 201 2.53 10.39 -5.75
C LEU A 201 1.08 10.09 -5.35
N VAL A 202 0.86 9.03 -4.58
CA VAL A 202 -0.48 8.61 -4.14
C VAL A 202 -0.99 9.49 -2.99
N GLY A 203 -0.10 9.94 -2.12
CA GLY A 203 -0.46 10.61 -0.88
C GLY A 203 -0.28 12.11 -0.91
N LEU A 204 0.99 12.53 -0.85
CA LEU A 204 1.34 13.94 -0.66
C LEU A 204 0.76 14.82 -1.76
N PHE A 205 0.93 14.42 -3.03
CA PHE A 205 0.41 15.20 -4.14
C PHE A 205 -1.12 15.20 -4.21
N VAL A 206 -1.83 14.18 -3.70
CA VAL A 206 -3.30 14.16 -3.70
C VAL A 206 -3.88 15.17 -2.71
N ILE A 207 -3.18 15.45 -1.61
CA ILE A 207 -3.61 16.41 -0.58
C ILE A 207 -3.30 17.86 -1.00
N ILE A 208 -2.23 18.08 -1.77
CA ILE A 208 -1.84 19.42 -2.23
C ILE A 208 -2.81 19.88 -3.33
N GLU A 209 -3.77 20.73 -2.96
CA GLU A 209 -4.73 21.41 -3.85
C GLU A 209 -5.46 20.45 -4.83
N PRO A 210 -6.34 19.57 -4.31
CA PRO A 210 -7.00 18.54 -5.09
C PRO A 210 -7.77 19.13 -6.29
N GLY A 211 -7.47 18.61 -7.48
CA GLY A 211 -8.19 18.96 -8.71
C GLY A 211 -7.64 20.19 -9.44
N THR A 212 -6.49 20.73 -9.02
CA THR A 212 -5.84 21.86 -9.70
C THR A 212 -4.87 21.42 -10.80
N VAL A 213 -4.69 22.25 -11.82
CA VAL A 213 -3.68 22.04 -12.88
C VAL A 213 -2.25 22.09 -12.31
N ARG A 214 -2.04 22.83 -11.22
CA ARG A 214 -0.74 22.95 -10.54
C ARG A 214 -0.28 21.62 -9.95
N GLN A 215 -1.19 20.92 -9.26
CA GLN A 215 -0.97 19.58 -8.73
C GLN A 215 -0.49 18.63 -9.84
N LEU A 216 -1.20 18.59 -10.96
CA LEU A 216 -0.85 17.73 -12.11
C LEU A 216 0.53 18.10 -12.68
N THR A 217 0.81 19.39 -12.83
CA THR A 217 2.10 19.86 -13.37
C THR A 217 3.27 19.45 -12.48
N LEU A 218 3.14 19.63 -11.16
CA LEU A 218 4.17 19.23 -10.18
C LEU A 218 4.39 17.72 -10.16
N ALA A 219 3.32 16.94 -10.17
CA ALA A 219 3.41 15.47 -10.22
C ALA A 219 4.08 15.00 -11.51
N CYS A 220 3.72 15.58 -12.67
CA CYS A 220 4.37 15.28 -13.94
C CYS A 220 5.85 15.64 -13.94
N MET A 221 6.24 16.81 -13.43
CA MET A 221 7.65 17.20 -13.31
C MET A 221 8.43 16.22 -12.43
N PHE A 222 7.88 15.85 -11.28
CA PHE A 222 8.49 14.87 -10.39
C PHE A 222 8.67 13.50 -11.08
N CYS A 223 7.66 13.02 -11.80
CA CYS A 223 7.75 11.78 -12.58
C CYS A 223 8.85 11.83 -13.65
N ILE A 224 9.00 12.95 -14.36
CA ILE A 224 10.05 13.14 -15.38
C ILE A 224 11.43 13.11 -14.74
N VAL A 225 11.63 13.84 -13.63
CA VAL A 225 12.91 13.84 -12.90
C VAL A 225 13.23 12.45 -12.37
N TYR A 226 12.26 11.77 -11.77
CA TYR A 226 12.44 10.41 -11.28
C TYR A 226 12.84 9.45 -12.41
N LEU A 227 12.13 9.50 -13.55
CA LEU A 227 12.43 8.69 -14.72
C LEU A 227 13.84 8.96 -15.25
N ALA A 228 14.27 10.22 -15.30
CA ALA A 228 15.62 10.58 -15.73
C ALA A 228 16.69 9.99 -14.79
N ILE A 229 16.46 10.03 -13.47
CA ILE A 229 17.36 9.41 -12.49
C ILE A 229 17.39 7.89 -12.70
N GLN A 230 16.22 7.25 -12.83
CA GLN A 230 16.12 5.80 -13.02
C GLN A 230 16.84 5.31 -14.27
N ILE A 231 16.74 6.05 -15.38
CA ILE A 231 17.46 5.73 -16.62
C ILE A 231 18.98 5.87 -16.42
N GLN A 232 19.42 6.92 -15.72
CA GLN A 232 20.86 7.13 -15.47
C GLN A 232 21.45 6.11 -14.51
N THR A 233 20.72 5.73 -13.47
CA THR A 233 21.20 4.77 -12.49
C THR A 233 21.09 3.34 -13.00
N SER A 234 20.18 3.06 -13.95
CA SER A 234 19.88 1.70 -14.46
C SER A 234 19.98 0.63 -13.35
N PRO A 235 19.23 0.83 -12.25
CA PRO A 235 19.47 0.16 -10.97
C PRO A 235 19.08 -1.32 -10.99
#